data_AF-A0A3N0GPL2-F1
#
_entry.id   AF-A0A3N0GPL2-F1
#
_cell.length_a   1.000
_cell.length_b   1.000
_cell.length_c   1.000
_cell.angle_alpha   90.00
_cell.angle_beta   90.00
_cell.angle_gamma   90.00
#
_symmetry.space_group_name_H-M   'P 1'
#
loop_
_entity.id
_entity.type
_entity.pdbx_description
1 polymer ?
#
loop_
_entity_poly.entity_id
_entity_poly.type
_entity_poly.pdbx_seq_one_letter_code
_entity_poly.pdbx_strand_id
1 'polypeptide(L)'
;MTETLAEEMRLHMAEPFPDSVEKGLEYGEVDAVMIGADLYGWATRVGSLSGLDRSRLSQAADELRRSIGAFPPDAQPYYERILRIADLALTR
;
A
#
# COMPACT_ATOMS: atom_id res chain seq x y z
N MET A 1 7.98 7.82 17.57
CA MET A 1 6.81 8.71 17.39
C MET A 1 5.76 7.89 16.67
N THR A 2 4.49 7.91 17.10
CA THR A 2 3.44 7.18 16.38
C THR A 2 3.06 8.00 15.16
N GLU A 3 3.51 7.61 13.98
CA GLU A 3 3.14 8.25 12.72
C GLU A 3 1.62 8.12 12.49
N THR A 4 1.00 9.20 12.02
CA THR A 4 -0.44 9.20 11.76
C THR A 4 -0.74 8.76 10.33
N LEU A 5 -1.94 8.22 10.08
CA LEU A 5 -2.38 7.87 8.72
C LEU A 5 -2.23 9.06 7.75
N ALA A 6 -2.62 10.26 8.19
CA ALA A 6 -2.50 11.48 7.41
C ALA A 6 -1.03 11.84 7.07
N GLU A 7 -0.10 11.58 8.00
CA GLU A 7 1.32 11.82 7.79
C GLU A 7 1.93 10.86 6.78
N GLU A 8 1.68 9.55 6.92
CA GLU A 8 2.18 8.55 5.97
C GLU A 8 1.61 8.78 4.56
N MET A 9 0.31 9.11 4.46
CA MET A 9 -0.32 9.43 3.18
C MET A 9 0.30 10.69 2.54
N ARG A 10 0.59 11.74 3.34
CA ARG A 10 1.27 12.94 2.86
C ARG A 10 2.67 12.63 2.35
N LEU A 11 3.43 11.81 3.07
CA LEU A 11 4.77 11.40 2.68
C LEU A 11 4.75 10.57 1.40
N HIS A 12 3.80 9.63 1.27
CA HIS A 12 3.60 8.83 0.06
C HIS A 12 3.32 9.69 -1.17
N MET A 13 2.42 10.66 -1.06
CA MET A 13 2.11 11.59 -2.17
C MET A 13 3.28 12.50 -2.58
N ALA A 14 4.24 12.72 -1.68
CA ALA A 14 5.43 13.53 -1.96
C ALA A 14 6.54 12.74 -2.66
N GLU A 15 6.51 11.40 -2.58
CA GLU A 15 7.48 10.53 -3.22
C GLU A 15 7.04 10.14 -4.64
N PRO A 16 7.94 10.19 -5.63
CA PRO A 16 7.64 9.68 -6.95
C PRO A 16 7.47 8.15 -6.91
N PHE A 17 6.72 7.63 -7.86
CA PHE A 17 6.66 6.18 -8.09
C PHE A 17 8.07 5.66 -8.47
N PRO A 18 8.52 4.51 -7.93
CA PRO A 18 9.88 4.02 -8.19
C PRO A 18 10.12 3.70 -9.67
N ASP A 19 11.24 4.20 -10.23
CA ASP A 19 11.59 3.98 -11.64
C ASP A 19 12.00 2.53 -11.96
N SER A 20 12.41 1.76 -10.94
CA SER A 20 12.81 0.35 -11.05
C SER A 20 11.64 -0.61 -11.18
N VAL A 21 10.41 -0.14 -10.97
CA VAL A 21 9.20 -0.96 -11.01
C VAL A 21 8.60 -0.93 -12.41
N GLU A 22 8.50 -2.10 -13.02
CA GLU A 22 7.83 -2.26 -14.30
C GLU A 22 6.32 -2.30 -14.12
N LYS A 23 5.60 -1.42 -14.84
CA LYS A 23 4.14 -1.35 -14.78
C LYS A 23 3.54 -2.55 -15.50
N GLY A 24 2.57 -3.22 -14.87
CA GLY A 24 1.96 -4.43 -15.43
C GLY A 24 2.72 -5.72 -15.12
N LEU A 25 3.87 -5.64 -14.44
CA LEU A 25 4.61 -6.80 -13.98
C LEU A 25 4.10 -7.23 -12.59
N GLU A 26 3.87 -8.53 -12.45
CA GLU A 26 3.56 -9.14 -11.17
C GLU A 26 4.84 -9.37 -10.36
N TYR A 27 4.83 -8.91 -9.13
CA TYR A 27 5.86 -9.17 -8.15
C TYR A 27 5.25 -10.06 -7.07
N GLY A 28 5.56 -11.36 -7.12
CA GLY A 28 4.90 -12.34 -6.24
C GLY A 28 3.44 -12.53 -6.62
N GLU A 29 2.53 -12.10 -5.74
CA GLU A 29 1.07 -12.27 -5.89
C GLU A 29 0.39 -11.01 -6.44
N VAL A 30 1.12 -9.90 -6.63
CA VAL A 30 0.53 -8.59 -6.86
C VAL A 30 1.09 -7.88 -8.07
N ASP A 31 0.22 -7.18 -8.82
CA ASP A 31 0.65 -6.13 -9.73
C ASP A 31 1.04 -4.89 -8.93
N ALA A 32 2.25 -4.40 -9.19
CA ALA A 32 2.88 -3.32 -8.45
C ALA A 32 2.11 -1.98 -8.48
N VAL A 33 1.42 -1.67 -9.57
CA VAL A 33 0.66 -0.43 -9.71
C VAL A 33 -0.73 -0.60 -9.12
N MET A 34 -1.40 -1.71 -9.44
CA MET A 34 -2.76 -1.99 -8.99
C MET A 34 -2.82 -2.10 -7.47
N ILE A 35 -1.90 -2.85 -6.85
CA ILE A 35 -1.89 -3.03 -5.40
C ILE A 35 -1.66 -1.71 -4.66
N GLY A 36 -0.79 -0.85 -5.18
CA GLY A 36 -0.54 0.46 -4.59
C GLY A 36 -1.75 1.39 -4.71
N ALA A 37 -2.39 1.41 -5.88
CA ALA A 37 -3.59 2.20 -6.13
C ALA A 37 -4.77 1.73 -5.27
N ASP A 38 -4.96 0.43 -5.12
CA ASP A 38 -6.04 -0.16 -4.34
C ASP A 38 -5.89 0.16 -2.84
N LEU A 39 -4.71 -0.13 -2.27
CA LEU A 39 -4.42 0.12 -0.85
C LEU A 39 -4.55 1.61 -0.50
N TYR A 40 -3.96 2.50 -1.31
CA TYR A 40 -4.09 3.94 -1.10
C TYR A 40 -5.53 4.42 -1.31
N GLY A 41 -6.23 3.89 -2.31
CA GLY A 41 -7.62 4.19 -2.62
C GLY A 41 -8.60 3.83 -1.50
N TRP A 42 -8.38 2.73 -0.78
CA TRP A 42 -9.14 2.42 0.44
C TRP A 42 -8.74 3.32 1.60
N ALA A 43 -7.45 3.60 1.80
CA ALA A 43 -6.99 4.47 2.89
C ALA A 43 -7.59 5.88 2.83
N THR A 44 -7.74 6.46 1.64
CA THR A 44 -8.42 7.77 1.44
C THR A 44 -9.88 7.77 1.88
N ARG A 45 -10.52 6.60 1.96
CA ARG A 45 -11.94 6.41 2.28
C ARG A 45 -12.16 5.82 3.66
N VAL A 46 -11.14 5.78 4.53
CA VAL A 46 -11.14 5.06 5.82
C VAL A 46 -12.39 5.32 6.68
N GLY A 47 -12.92 6.55 6.71
CA GLY A 47 -14.13 6.92 7.46
C GLY A 47 -15.45 6.38 6.89
N SER A 48 -15.39 5.70 5.73
CA SER A 48 -16.56 5.22 4.97
C SER A 48 -16.41 3.79 4.46
N LEU A 49 -15.37 3.05 4.92
CA LEU A 49 -15.14 1.68 4.48
C LEU A 49 -16.26 0.76 5.00
N SER A 50 -16.89 0.03 4.08
CA SER A 50 -17.77 -1.08 4.43
C SER A 50 -16.98 -2.25 5.03
N GLY A 51 -17.67 -3.22 5.64
CA GLY A 51 -17.03 -4.45 6.10
C GLY A 51 -16.31 -5.19 4.95
N LEU A 52 -16.90 -5.20 3.75
CA LEU A 52 -16.28 -5.79 2.56
C LEU A 52 -15.02 -5.03 2.14
N ASP A 53 -15.04 -3.69 2.18
CA ASP A 53 -13.85 -2.89 1.86
C ASP A 53 -12.72 -3.16 2.86
N ARG A 54 -13.02 -3.29 4.15
CA ARG A 54 -12.03 -3.65 5.17
C ARG A 54 -11.43 -5.03 4.95
N SER A 55 -12.25 -6.02 4.58
CA SER A 55 -11.76 -7.36 4.24
C SER A 55 -10.86 -7.34 3.01
N ARG A 56 -11.22 -6.58 1.97
CA ARG A 56 -10.39 -6.42 0.76
C ARG A 56 -9.09 -5.69 1.04
N LEU A 57 -9.13 -4.61 1.82
CA LEU A 57 -7.94 -3.88 2.27
C LEU A 57 -7.00 -4.80 3.07
N SER A 58 -7.53 -5.59 4.01
CA SER A 58 -6.73 -6.55 4.78
C SER A 58 -6.10 -7.60 3.87
N GLN A 59 -6.88 -8.18 2.95
CA GLN A 59 -6.37 -9.18 2.01
C GLN A 59 -5.24 -8.62 1.13
N ALA A 60 -5.46 -7.45 0.52
CA ALA A 60 -4.47 -6.79 -0.32
C ALA A 60 -3.19 -6.43 0.47
N ALA A 61 -3.32 -6.00 1.72
CA ALA A 61 -2.16 -5.72 2.58
C ALA A 61 -1.37 -7.00 2.87
N ASP A 62 -2.05 -8.13 3.10
CA ASP A 62 -1.38 -9.41 3.33
C ASP A 62 -0.68 -9.94 2.07
N GLU A 63 -1.29 -9.79 0.88
CA GLU A 63 -0.69 -10.14 -0.41
C GLU A 63 0.57 -9.31 -0.70
N LEU A 64 0.51 -7.99 -0.48
CA LEU A 64 1.67 -7.11 -0.63
C LEU A 64 2.78 -7.47 0.37
N ARG A 65 2.43 -7.76 1.63
CA ARG A 65 3.40 -8.14 2.67
C ARG A 65 4.17 -9.41 2.32
N ARG A 66 3.51 -10.42 1.72
CA ARG A 66 4.18 -11.63 1.22
C ARG A 66 5.03 -11.37 -0.02
N SER A 67 4.62 -10.40 -0.83
CA SER A 67 5.25 -10.09 -2.12
C SER A 67 6.39 -9.08 -2.04
N ILE A 68 6.55 -8.37 -0.92
CA ILE A 68 7.48 -7.23 -0.84
C ILE A 68 8.93 -7.58 -1.16
N GLY A 69 9.36 -8.79 -0.80
CA GLY A 69 10.72 -9.28 -1.09
C GLY A 69 10.98 -9.56 -2.58
N ALA A 70 9.95 -9.61 -3.42
CA ALA A 70 10.07 -9.77 -4.87
C ALA A 70 10.31 -8.43 -5.60
N PHE A 71 9.99 -7.30 -4.96
CA PHE A 71 10.22 -5.98 -5.55
C PHE A 71 11.71 -5.64 -5.62
N PRO A 72 12.12 -4.78 -6.58
CA PRO A 72 13.46 -4.21 -6.61
C PRO A 72 13.83 -3.61 -5.24
N PRO A 73 15.05 -3.84 -4.71
CA PRO A 73 15.41 -3.40 -3.37
C PRO A 73 15.22 -1.91 -3.10
N ASP A 74 15.42 -1.07 -4.12
CA ASP A 74 15.23 0.38 -4.04
C ASP A 74 13.74 0.81 -4.04
N ALA A 75 12.84 -0.05 -4.54
CA ALA A 75 11.40 0.17 -4.54
C ALA A 75 10.72 -0.32 -3.25
N GLN A 76 11.33 -1.28 -2.53
CA GLN A 76 10.74 -1.85 -1.30
C GLN A 76 10.29 -0.78 -0.28
N PRO A 77 11.07 0.28 0.03
CA PRO A 77 10.65 1.30 0.99
C PRO A 77 9.35 2.02 0.61
N TYR A 78 9.10 2.21 -0.69
CA TYR A 78 7.86 2.82 -1.20
C TYR A 78 6.66 1.91 -0.88
N TYR A 79 6.78 0.61 -1.12
CA TYR A 79 5.72 -0.38 -0.83
C TYR A 79 5.55 -0.64 0.67
N GLU A 80 6.62 -0.58 1.46
CA GLU A 80 6.55 -0.65 2.92
C GLU A 80 5.73 0.52 3.48
N ARG A 81 5.85 1.71 2.89
CA ARG A 81 5.00 2.85 3.26
C ARG A 81 3.53 2.59 2.92
N ILE A 82 3.25 2.04 1.75
CA ILE A 82 1.87 1.67 1.37
C ILE A 82 1.29 0.66 2.38
N LEU A 83 2.08 -0.33 2.80
CA LEU A 83 1.68 -1.27 3.85
C LEU A 83 1.38 -0.57 5.17
N ARG A 84 2.23 0.37 5.61
CA ARG A 84 1.97 1.15 6.83
C ARG A 84 0.68 1.97 6.73
N ILE A 85 0.40 2.58 5.57
CA ILE A 85 -0.85 3.29 5.30
C ILE A 85 -2.05 2.34 5.43
N ALA A 86 -1.96 1.15 4.83
CA ALA A 86 -3.02 0.14 4.89
C ALA A 86 -3.26 -0.33 6.33
N ASP A 87 -2.19 -0.67 7.07
CA ASP A 87 -2.26 -1.09 8.46
C ASP A 87 -2.89 0.00 9.35
N LEU A 88 -2.47 1.26 9.19
CA LEU A 88 -3.05 2.39 9.91
C LEU A 88 -4.54 2.58 9.56
N ALA A 89 -4.93 2.41 8.30
CA ALA A 89 -6.33 2.51 7.88
C ALA A 89 -7.21 1.39 8.50
N LEU A 90 -6.68 0.17 8.64
CA LEU A 90 -7.40 -0.95 9.25
C LEU A 90 -7.68 -0.74 10.76
N THR A 91 -6.90 0.10 11.44
CA THR A 91 -7.08 0.41 12.87
C THR A 91 -8.12 1.50 13.17
N ARG A 92 -8.71 2.11 12.14
CA ARG A 92 -9.61 3.28 12.27
C ARG A 92 -11.07 2.94 12.07
#